data_AF-A0A840YIM8-F1
#
_entry.id   AF-A0A840YIM8-F1
#
_cell.length_a   1.000
_cell.length_b   1.000
_cell.length_c   1.000
_cell.angle_alpha   90.00
_cell.angle_beta   90.00
_cell.angle_gamma   90.00
#
_symmetry.space_group_name_H-M   'P 1'
#
loop_
_entity.id
_entity.type
_entity.pdbx_description
1 polymer ?
#
loop_
_entity_poly.entity_id
_entity_poly.type
_entity_poly.pdbx_seq_one_letter_code
_entity_poly.pdbx_strand_id
1 'polypeptide(L)'
;MREQLVSLIERSSLHRYIRDLKKNAELLEWVVAQSSALPPEAKLSERVYVALHGIEEAVCKRGKRKTFNALNKGYRFCAPACECRREEHSRMMGAHMAAIDGIERTRRRTKWRETLTQRYGQENPMRVTDIRARKLRTEAARRDKTPPAE
;
A
#
# COMPACT_ATOMS: atom_id res chain seq x y z
N MET A 1 6.45 -25.13 19.29
CA MET A 1 6.73 -24.75 17.89
C MET A 1 6.72 -23.25 17.63
N ARG A 2 5.64 -22.52 17.92
CA ARG A 2 5.57 -21.07 17.67
C ARG A 2 6.72 -20.27 18.31
N GLU A 3 7.05 -20.53 19.57
CA GLU A 3 8.16 -19.87 20.29
C GLU A 3 9.54 -20.20 19.70
N GLN A 4 9.72 -21.42 19.20
CA GLN A 4 10.96 -21.82 18.50
C GLN A 4 11.10 -21.06 17.18
N LEU A 5 10.00 -20.82 16.47
CA LEU A 5 10.00 -20.01 15.25
C LEU A 5 10.32 -18.54 15.54
N VAL A 6 9.72 -17.96 16.59
CA VAL A 6 10.02 -16.59 17.02
C VAL A 6 11.48 -16.44 17.41
N SER A 7 11.99 -17.32 18.28
CA SER A 7 13.40 -17.29 18.69
C SER A 7 14.37 -17.49 17.52
N LEU A 8 14.01 -18.29 16.51
CA LEU A 8 14.80 -18.46 15.30
C LEU A 8 14.80 -17.19 14.43
N ILE A 9 13.68 -16.47 14.35
CA ILE A 9 13.57 -15.19 13.63
C ILE A 9 14.31 -14.07 14.37
N GLU A 10 14.37 -14.11 15.71
CA GLU A 10 15.09 -13.10 16.50
C GLU A 10 16.60 -13.32 16.49
N ARG A 11 17.06 -14.58 16.56
CA ARG A 11 18.50 -14.93 16.54
C ARG A 11 19.13 -14.76 15.16
N SER A 12 18.36 -14.97 14.11
CA SER A 12 18.82 -14.87 12.73
C SER A 12 18.33 -13.57 12.10
N SER A 13 19.11 -12.95 11.22
CA SER A 13 18.58 -11.80 10.46
C SER A 13 17.38 -12.21 9.60
N LEU A 14 16.51 -11.25 9.24
CA LEU A 14 15.33 -11.46 8.38
C LEU A 14 15.65 -12.15 7.03
N HIS A 15 16.91 -12.18 6.61
CA HIS A 15 17.34 -12.86 5.40
C HIS A 15 17.89 -14.28 5.65
N ARG A 16 18.38 -14.56 6.86
CA ARG A 16 19.07 -15.82 7.19
C ARG A 16 18.13 -16.86 7.80
N TYR A 17 17.09 -16.43 8.52
CA TYR A 17 16.19 -17.35 9.22
C TYR A 17 15.54 -18.38 8.28
N ILE A 18 15.26 -18.04 7.01
CA ILE A 18 14.71 -19.01 6.03
C ILE A 18 15.67 -20.18 5.80
N ARG A 19 16.97 -19.90 5.76
CA ARG A 19 17.99 -20.94 5.60
C ARG A 19 18.04 -21.84 6.82
N ASP A 20 17.92 -21.27 8.00
CA ASP A 20 17.97 -22.01 9.27
C ASP A 20 16.69 -22.82 9.48
N LEU A 21 15.53 -22.27 9.10
CA LEU A 21 14.24 -22.97 9.10
C LEU A 21 14.28 -24.22 8.21
N LYS A 22 14.89 -24.15 7.03
CA LYS A 22 15.04 -25.31 6.14
C LYS A 22 15.89 -26.44 6.71
N LYS A 23 16.75 -26.16 7.70
CA LYS A 23 17.55 -27.20 8.37
C LYS A 23 16.76 -27.92 9.46
N ASN A 24 15.68 -27.31 9.95
CA ASN A 24 14.82 -27.90 10.97
C ASN A 24 13.55 -28.42 10.29
N ALA A 25 13.56 -29.71 9.90
CA ALA A 25 12.47 -30.36 9.18
C ALA A 25 11.15 -30.32 9.97
N GLU A 26 11.21 -30.58 11.28
CA GLU A 26 10.03 -30.59 12.16
C GLU A 26 9.36 -29.21 12.23
N LEU A 27 10.17 -28.15 12.37
CA LEU A 27 9.65 -26.78 12.39
C LEU A 27 9.09 -26.36 11.02
N LEU A 28 9.73 -26.80 9.93
CA LEU A 28 9.27 -26.54 8.58
C LEU A 28 7.91 -27.22 8.30
N GLU A 29 7.76 -28.49 8.67
CA GLU A 29 6.50 -29.22 8.54
C GLU A 29 5.38 -28.54 9.34
N TRP A 30 5.68 -28.11 10.56
CA TRP A 30 4.73 -27.34 11.36
C TRP A 30 4.28 -26.06 10.65
N VAL A 31 5.22 -25.29 10.06
CA VAL A 31 4.88 -24.08 9.28
C VAL A 31 4.02 -24.40 8.06
N VAL A 32 4.31 -25.49 7.34
CA VAL A 32 3.51 -25.91 6.17
C VAL A 32 2.10 -26.32 6.61
N ALA A 33 1.97 -27.07 7.71
CA ALA A 33 0.68 -27.48 8.26
C ALA A 33 -0.19 -26.26 8.64
N GLN A 34 0.38 -25.27 9.33
CA GLN A 34 -0.31 -24.03 9.71
C GLN A 34 -0.67 -23.12 8.52
N SER A 35 0.02 -23.29 7.39
CA SER A 35 -0.17 -22.49 6.17
C SER A 35 -0.81 -23.28 5.03
N SER A 36 -1.50 -24.38 5.34
CA SER A 36 -2.14 -25.27 4.36
C SER A 36 -3.22 -24.57 3.52
N ALA A 37 -3.85 -23.53 4.05
CA ALA A 37 -4.82 -22.69 3.33
C ALA A 37 -4.19 -21.76 2.27
N LEU A 38 -2.87 -21.59 2.27
CA LEU A 38 -2.18 -20.78 1.26
C LEU A 38 -1.92 -21.61 -0.02
N PRO A 39 -1.95 -20.96 -1.19
CA PRO A 39 -1.60 -21.61 -2.44
C PRO A 39 -0.21 -22.24 -2.42
N PRO A 40 0.03 -23.35 -3.14
CA PRO A 40 1.32 -24.05 -3.14
C PRO A 40 2.49 -23.13 -3.54
N GLU A 41 2.26 -22.18 -4.46
CA GLU A 41 3.22 -21.18 -4.92
C GLU A 41 3.54 -20.05 -3.91
N ALA A 42 2.88 -20.04 -2.75
CA ALA A 42 3.14 -19.04 -1.71
C ALA A 42 4.58 -19.14 -1.18
N LYS A 43 5.21 -17.98 -0.98
CA LYS A 43 6.60 -17.89 -0.51
C LYS A 43 6.71 -18.45 0.91
N LEU A 44 7.84 -19.06 1.25
CA LEU A 44 8.05 -19.59 2.61
C LEU A 44 7.94 -18.50 3.69
N SER A 45 8.38 -17.27 3.40
CA SER A 45 8.21 -16.12 4.31
C SER A 45 6.74 -15.76 4.57
N GLU A 46 5.88 -15.92 3.57
CA GLU A 46 4.44 -15.70 3.72
C GLU A 46 3.81 -16.81 4.57
N ARG A 47 4.24 -18.06 4.37
CA ARG A 47 3.82 -19.21 5.19
C ARG A 47 4.21 -19.04 6.66
N VAL A 48 5.44 -18.59 6.90
CA VAL A 48 5.95 -18.25 8.25
C VAL A 48 5.09 -17.14 8.87
N TYR A 49 4.75 -16.10 8.11
CA TYR A 49 3.88 -15.04 8.61
C TYR A 49 2.50 -15.57 9.01
N VAL A 50 1.86 -16.37 8.15
CA VAL A 50 0.55 -16.97 8.46
C VAL A 50 0.63 -17.92 9.65
N ALA A 51 1.70 -18.69 9.81
CA ALA A 51 1.89 -19.54 10.98
C ALA A 51 2.03 -18.75 12.30
N LEU A 52 2.49 -17.49 12.23
CA LEU A 52 2.64 -16.61 13.40
C LEU A 52 1.38 -15.80 13.74
N HIS A 53 0.65 -15.36 12.71
CA HIS A 53 -0.42 -14.37 12.80
C HIS A 53 -1.81 -14.88 12.41
N GLY A 54 -1.90 -16.06 11.78
CA GLY A 54 -3.14 -16.63 11.26
C GLY A 54 -3.45 -16.27 9.80
N ILE A 55 -4.36 -17.02 9.18
CA ILE A 55 -4.75 -16.87 7.77
C ILE A 55 -5.66 -15.65 7.53
N GLU A 56 -6.37 -15.20 8.56
CA GLU A 56 -7.32 -14.08 8.47
C GLU A 56 -6.65 -12.79 7.98
N GLU A 57 -5.36 -12.61 8.29
CA GLU A 57 -4.60 -11.47 7.81
C GLU A 57 -4.35 -11.49 6.30
N ALA A 58 -4.30 -12.69 5.68
CA ALA A 58 -4.02 -12.87 4.26
C ALA A 58 -5.22 -12.52 3.37
N VAL A 59 -6.42 -12.40 3.94
CA VAL A 59 -7.66 -12.14 3.21
C VAL A 59 -8.23 -10.77 3.60
N CYS A 60 -8.78 -10.03 2.65
CA CYS A 60 -9.48 -8.78 2.93
C CYS A 60 -10.94 -9.03 3.30
N LYS A 61 -11.63 -8.00 3.84
CA LYS A 61 -13.06 -8.06 4.19
C LYS A 61 -13.98 -8.53 3.05
N ARG A 62 -13.50 -8.48 1.80
CA ARG A 62 -14.22 -8.84 0.59
C ARG A 62 -13.79 -10.20 0.01
N GLY A 63 -13.12 -11.02 0.81
CA GLY A 63 -12.66 -12.35 0.41
C GLY A 63 -11.47 -12.38 -0.54
N LYS A 64 -10.92 -11.22 -0.96
CA LYS A 64 -9.76 -11.19 -1.87
C LYS A 64 -8.46 -11.37 -1.10
N ARG A 65 -7.53 -12.16 -1.66
CA ARG A 65 -6.18 -12.31 -1.11
C ARG A 65 -5.42 -10.99 -1.15
N LYS A 66 -4.74 -10.68 -0.06
CA LYS A 66 -3.85 -9.53 0.08
C LYS A 66 -2.47 -9.84 -0.50
N THR A 67 -1.78 -8.83 -0.99
CA THR A 67 -0.40 -9.01 -1.46
C THR A 67 0.57 -9.05 -0.29
N PHE A 68 1.26 -10.17 -0.09
CA PHE A 68 2.31 -10.27 0.92
C PHE A 68 3.48 -9.33 0.58
N ASN A 69 3.91 -8.52 1.56
CA ASN A 69 4.99 -7.55 1.37
C ASN A 69 6.31 -8.06 1.95
N ALA A 70 6.34 -8.30 3.25
CA ALA A 70 7.51 -8.81 3.97
C ALA A 70 7.09 -9.36 5.33
N LEU A 71 7.91 -10.21 5.94
CA LEU A 71 7.61 -10.80 7.25
C LEU A 71 7.33 -9.73 8.33
N ASN A 72 8.10 -8.65 8.35
CA ASN A 72 7.95 -7.57 9.34
C ASN A 72 6.88 -6.54 8.99
N LYS A 73 6.40 -6.51 7.74
CA LYS A 73 5.39 -5.54 7.26
C LYS A 73 4.04 -6.19 6.99
N GLY A 74 3.98 -7.51 7.02
CA GLY A 74 2.79 -8.31 6.74
C GLY A 74 2.24 -8.12 5.33
N TYR A 75 0.91 -8.04 5.27
CA TYR A 75 0.14 -7.95 4.05
C TYR A 75 -0.20 -6.50 3.66
N ARG A 76 -0.20 -6.23 2.36
CA ARG A 76 -0.72 -4.99 1.77
C ARG A 76 -2.15 -5.20 1.28
N PHE A 77 -2.75 -4.16 0.69
CA PHE A 77 -4.06 -4.29 0.04
C PHE A 77 -4.05 -5.30 -1.10
N CYS A 78 -5.25 -5.75 -1.48
CA CYS A 78 -5.44 -6.76 -2.51
C CYS A 78 -4.94 -6.34 -3.91
N ALA A 79 -5.01 -5.04 -4.22
CA ALA A 79 -4.57 -4.44 -5.46
C ALA A 79 -4.45 -2.91 -5.32
N PRO A 80 -3.75 -2.20 -6.22
CA PRO A 80 -3.71 -0.74 -6.20
C PRO A 80 -5.10 -0.09 -6.29
N ALA A 81 -6.02 -0.68 -7.04
CA ALA A 81 -7.40 -0.22 -7.21
C ALA A 81 -8.40 -0.87 -6.24
N CYS A 82 -7.93 -1.61 -5.23
CA CYS A 82 -8.76 -2.29 -4.24
C CYS A 82 -9.60 -1.27 -3.45
N GLU A 83 -10.90 -1.50 -3.33
CA GLU A 83 -11.78 -0.58 -2.59
C GLU A 83 -11.42 -0.49 -1.10
N CYS A 84 -10.95 -1.58 -0.48
CA CYS A 84 -10.42 -1.53 0.89
C CYS A 84 -9.28 -0.50 1.05
N ARG A 85 -8.47 -0.31 0.00
CA ARG A 85 -7.42 0.71 -0.01
C ARG A 85 -8.03 2.11 -0.12
N ARG A 86 -9.06 2.29 -0.94
CA ARG A 86 -9.74 3.58 -1.12
C ARG A 86 -10.42 4.02 0.16
N GLU A 87 -11.13 3.10 0.83
CA GLU A 87 -11.78 3.31 2.12
C GLU A 87 -10.75 3.72 3.19
N GLU A 88 -9.68 2.94 3.34
CA GLU A 88 -8.63 3.23 4.33
C GLU A 88 -7.94 4.57 4.06
N HIS A 89 -7.61 4.84 2.78
CA HIS A 89 -7.02 6.11 2.38
C HIS A 89 -7.96 7.28 2.64
N SER A 90 -9.25 7.15 2.32
CA SER A 90 -10.26 8.17 2.58
C SER A 90 -10.38 8.45 4.08
N ARG A 91 -10.39 7.40 4.91
CA ARG A 91 -10.42 7.52 6.37
C ARG A 91 -9.19 8.26 6.89
N MET A 92 -7.99 7.86 6.46
CA MET A 92 -6.73 8.50 6.85
C MET A 92 -6.68 9.97 6.44
N MET A 93 -7.09 10.30 5.21
CA MET A 93 -7.18 11.68 4.74
C MET A 93 -8.22 12.48 5.54
N GLY A 94 -9.38 11.90 5.82
CA GLY A 94 -10.41 12.53 6.65
C GLY A 94 -9.89 12.87 8.05
N ALA A 95 -9.26 11.90 8.72
CA ALA A 95 -8.66 12.10 10.04
C ALA A 95 -7.56 13.17 10.01
N HIS A 96 -6.67 13.12 9.03
CA HIS A 96 -5.63 14.14 8.85
C HIS A 96 -6.23 15.54 8.63
N MET A 97 -7.27 15.66 7.79
CA MET A 97 -7.92 16.95 7.53
C MET A 97 -8.69 17.47 8.74
N ALA A 98 -9.30 16.59 9.54
CA ALA A 98 -9.97 16.94 10.79
C ALA A 98 -8.99 17.41 11.87
N ALA A 99 -7.78 16.84 11.89
CA ALA A 99 -6.72 17.23 12.82
C ALA A 99 -6.08 18.59 12.49
N ILE A 100 -6.31 19.14 11.29
CA ILE A 100 -5.80 20.46 10.92
C ILE A 100 -6.70 21.55 11.51
N ASP A 101 -6.14 22.31 12.45
CA ASP A 101 -6.73 23.52 13.02
C ASP A 101 -7.02 24.61 11.95
N GLY A 102 -8.00 25.48 12.24
CA GLY A 102 -8.41 26.60 11.40
C GLY A 102 -7.29 27.58 11.08
N ILE A 103 -6.36 27.82 12.02
CA ILE A 103 -5.21 28.72 11.79
C ILE A 103 -4.28 28.09 10.75
N GLU A 104 -3.89 26.83 10.94
CA GLU A 104 -3.02 26.11 10.01
C GLU A 104 -3.67 25.96 8.62
N ARG A 105 -4.98 25.72 8.57
CA ARG A 105 -5.74 25.67 7.32
C ARG A 105 -5.66 26.99 6.55
N THR A 106 -5.79 28.11 7.26
CA THR A 106 -5.68 29.45 6.69
C THR A 106 -4.26 29.72 6.18
N ARG A 107 -3.24 29.42 7.01
CA ARG A 107 -1.82 29.55 6.63
C ARG A 107 -1.50 28.80 5.34
N ARG A 108 -1.93 27.55 5.23
CA ARG A 108 -1.74 26.73 4.02
C ARG A 108 -2.41 27.34 2.79
N ARG A 109 -3.63 27.85 2.94
CA ARG A 109 -4.37 28.48 1.85
C ARG A 109 -3.70 29.77 1.38
N THR A 110 -3.24 30.62 2.29
CA THR A 110 -2.53 31.86 1.95
C THR A 110 -1.23 31.57 1.21
N LYS A 111 -0.39 30.68 1.75
CA LYS A 111 0.86 30.26 1.11
C LYS A 111 0.64 29.69 -0.30
N TRP A 112 -0.43 28.91 -0.47
CA TRP A 112 -0.79 28.36 -1.79
C TRP A 112 -1.14 29.47 -2.79
N ARG A 113 -1.96 30.47 -2.39
CA ARG A 113 -2.28 31.62 -3.26
C ARG A 113 -1.04 32.43 -3.61
N GLU A 114 -0.20 32.75 -2.62
CA GLU A 114 1.07 33.45 -2.84
C GLU A 114 1.96 32.71 -3.86
N THR A 115 2.09 31.39 -3.70
CA THR A 115 2.87 30.56 -4.62
C THR A 115 2.32 30.60 -6.04
N LEU A 116 0.99 30.57 -6.20
CA LEU A 116 0.35 30.60 -7.51
C LEU A 116 0.47 31.98 -8.16
N THR A 117 0.25 33.05 -7.41
CA THR A 117 0.44 34.41 -7.90
C THR A 117 1.89 34.68 -8.28
N GLN A 118 2.86 34.24 -7.47
CA GLN A 118 4.29 34.39 -7.80
C GLN A 118 4.68 33.63 -9.06
N ARG A 119 4.17 32.40 -9.23
CA ARG A 119 4.57 31.52 -10.34
C ARG A 119 3.83 31.80 -11.65
N TYR A 120 2.58 32.24 -11.57
CA TYR A 120 1.68 32.33 -12.72
C TYR A 120 1.01 33.70 -12.88
N GLY A 121 1.31 34.67 -12.01
CA GLY A 121 0.70 36.00 -12.00
C GLY A 121 -0.78 36.01 -11.58
N GLN A 122 -1.37 34.85 -11.28
CA GLN A 122 -2.78 34.69 -10.96
C GLN A 122 -2.98 33.58 -9.91
N GLU A 123 -3.97 33.74 -9.03
CA GLU A 123 -4.33 32.71 -8.05
C GLU A 123 -4.92 31.45 -8.69
N ASN A 124 -5.44 31.55 -9.91
CA ASN A 124 -5.96 30.41 -10.65
C ASN A 124 -5.16 30.22 -11.95
N PRO A 125 -4.25 29.24 -12.03
CA PRO A 125 -3.43 28.97 -13.21
C PRO A 125 -4.25 28.70 -14.49
N MET A 126 -5.49 28.22 -14.35
CA MET A 126 -6.36 27.95 -15.50
C MET A 126 -6.88 29.22 -16.20
N ARG A 127 -6.74 30.38 -15.57
CA ARG A 127 -7.02 31.68 -16.21
C ARG A 127 -5.83 32.18 -17.04
N VAL A 128 -4.65 31.60 -16.88
CA VAL A 128 -3.51 31.85 -17.77
C VAL A 128 -3.72 31.08 -19.07
N THR A 129 -3.82 31.81 -20.17
CA THR A 129 -4.14 31.29 -21.51
C THR A 129 -3.23 30.13 -21.92
N ASP A 130 -1.92 30.29 -21.72
CA ASP A 130 -0.92 29.29 -22.10
C ASP A 130 -1.06 27.98 -21.30
N ILE A 131 -1.33 28.07 -20.00
CA ILE A 131 -1.51 26.90 -19.14
C ILE A 131 -2.78 26.15 -19.54
N ARG A 132 -3.86 26.89 -19.78
CA ARG A 132 -5.12 26.33 -20.29
C ARG A 132 -4.91 25.62 -21.62
N ALA A 133 -4.20 26.25 -22.57
CA ALA A 133 -3.90 25.65 -23.86
C ALA A 133 -3.05 24.37 -23.73
N ARG A 134 -2.04 24.36 -22.84
CA ARG A 134 -1.24 23.15 -22.54
C ARG A 134 -2.09 22.01 -21.96
N LYS A 135 -3.02 22.31 -21.05
CA LYS A 135 -3.95 21.32 -20.50
C LYS A 135 -4.81 20.71 -21.61
N LEU A 136 -5.42 21.55 -22.46
CA LEU A 136 -6.28 21.09 -23.56
C LEU A 136 -5.50 20.19 -24.54
N ARG A 137 -4.27 20.57 -24.91
CA ARG A 137 -3.39 19.73 -25.74
C ARG A 137 -3.10 18.37 -25.10
N THR A 138 -2.87 18.34 -23.79
CA THR A 138 -2.59 17.10 -23.05
C THR A 138 -3.82 16.21 -22.96
N GLU A 139 -5.00 16.79 -22.78
CA GLU A 139 -6.27 16.08 -22.77
C GLU A 139 -6.61 15.49 -24.14
N ALA A 140 -6.40 16.24 -25.22
CA ALA A 140 -6.54 15.75 -26.60
C ALA A 140 -5.60 14.56 -26.86
N ALA A 141 -4.30 14.71 -26.58
CA ALA A 141 -3.33 13.64 -26.79
C ALA A 141 -3.60 12.36 -25.96
N ARG A 142 -4.30 12.46 -24.83
CA ARG A 142 -4.75 11.29 -24.05
C ARG A 142 -5.94 10.60 -24.70
N ARG A 143 -6.88 11.37 -25.25
CA ARG A 143 -8.04 10.82 -25.97
C ARG A 143 -7.60 10.06 -27.21
N ASP A 144 -6.69 10.61 -27.99
CA ASP A 144 -6.19 9.97 -29.23
C ASP A 144 -5.42 8.66 -28.97
N LYS A 145 -4.89 8.48 -27.75
CA LYS A 145 -4.18 7.25 -27.33
C LYS A 145 -5.08 6.20 -26.69
N THR A 146 -6.36 6.50 -26.49
CA THR A 146 -7.32 5.54 -25.93
C THR A 146 -8.08 4.93 -27.11
N PRO A 147 -7.85 3.65 -27.47
CA PRO A 147 -8.64 3.02 -28.52
C PRO A 147 -10.13 3.06 -28.12
N PRO A 148 -11.05 3.18 -29.10
CA PRO A 148 -12.47 3.08 -28.81
C PRO A 148 -12.75 1.77 -28.07
N ALA A 149 -13.57 1.84 -27.02
CA ALA A 149 -14.01 0.65 -26.31
C ALA A 149 -14.83 -0.21 -27.28
N GLU A 150 -14.29 -1.37 -27.66
CA GLU A 150 -15.02 -2.47 -28.30
C GLU A 150 -15.96 -3.13 -27.30
#